data_AF-A0A537FLH0-F1
#
_entry.id   AF-A0A537FLH0-F1
#
_cell.length_a   1.000
_cell.length_b   1.000
_cell.length_c   1.000
_cell.angle_alpha   90.00
_cell.angle_beta   90.00
_cell.angle_gamma   90.00
#
_symmetry.space_group_name_H-M   'P 1'
#
loop_
_entity.id
_entity.type
_entity.pdbx_description
1 polymer ?
#
loop_
_entity_poly.entity_id
_entity_poly.type
_entity_poly.pdbx_seq_one_letter_code
_entity_poly.pdbx_strand_id
1 'polypeptide(L)'
;MLKRFYNMTSSDARIIAESLDIYKPPIDPIHRQYHLRNRKRGRMPGQVSIRIRYRKYATPWFEYLLVSKPEMTRILRGTGWKVRRFLESAKSPAYIGIIEKENRDTRS
;
A
#
# COMPACT_ATOMS: atom_id res chain seq x y z
N MET A 1 -6.62 8.47 7.75
CA MET A 1 -6.71 7.09 8.30
C MET A 1 -5.51 6.74 9.18
N LEU A 2 -4.28 6.66 8.65
CA LEU A 2 -3.11 6.20 9.42
C LEU A 2 -2.80 7.01 10.70
N LYS A 3 -2.92 8.34 10.67
CA LYS A 3 -2.81 9.18 11.90
C LYS A 3 -3.86 8.83 12.96
N ARG A 4 -5.07 8.46 12.53
CA ARG A 4 -6.14 8.03 13.45
C ARG A 4 -5.77 6.68 14.09
N PHE A 5 -5.25 5.73 13.31
CA PHE A 5 -4.73 4.47 13.85
C PHE A 5 -3.59 4.69 14.83
N TYR A 6 -2.70 5.64 14.57
CA TYR A 6 -1.63 6.00 15.50
C TYR A 6 -2.21 6.40 16.87
N ASN A 7 -3.20 7.28 16.88
CA ASN A 7 -3.79 7.78 18.12
C ASN A 7 -4.66 6.75 18.86
N MET A 8 -5.20 5.74 18.17
CA MET A 8 -6.12 4.75 18.74
C MET A 8 -5.44 3.48 19.28
N THR A 9 -4.14 3.31 19.05
CA THR A 9 -3.41 2.07 19.37
C THR A 9 -2.35 2.30 20.44
N SER A 10 -1.88 1.25 21.11
CA SER A 10 -0.78 1.30 22.08
C SER A 10 0.55 1.72 21.43
N SER A 11 1.55 2.08 22.23
CA SER A 11 2.87 2.51 21.74
C SER A 11 3.63 1.41 20.99
N ASP A 12 3.40 0.15 21.32
CA ASP A 12 4.02 -1.04 20.74
C ASP A 12 3.24 -1.64 19.56
N ALA A 13 2.13 -1.02 19.17
CA ALA A 13 1.27 -1.50 18.11
C ALA A 13 2.00 -1.61 16.76
N ARG A 14 1.60 -2.62 15.97
CA ARG A 14 2.10 -2.87 14.63
C ARG A 14 0.97 -2.98 13.62
N ILE A 15 1.23 -2.51 12.41
CA ILE A 15 0.39 -2.77 11.23
C ILE A 15 1.13 -3.81 10.38
N ILE A 16 0.42 -4.87 10.01
CA ILE A 16 0.88 -5.85 9.03
C ILE A 16 0.09 -5.60 7.76
N ALA A 17 0.76 -5.10 6.72
CA ALA A 17 0.12 -4.73 5.46
C ALA A 17 0.71 -5.54 4.31
N GLU A 18 -0.12 -6.27 3.59
CA GLU A 18 0.27 -6.91 2.33
C GLU A 18 0.07 -5.94 1.16
N SER A 19 1.00 -5.95 0.21
CA SER A 19 0.87 -5.25 -1.07
C SER A 19 1.64 -5.99 -2.16
N LEU A 20 1.51 -5.51 -3.40
CA LEU A 20 2.18 -6.04 -4.58
C LEU A 20 3.06 -4.96 -5.22
N ASP A 21 4.31 -5.30 -5.52
CA ASP A 21 5.19 -4.42 -6.29
C ASP A 21 4.88 -4.51 -7.78
N ILE A 22 4.11 -3.53 -8.27
CA ILE A 22 3.63 -3.45 -9.65
C ILE A 22 4.74 -3.25 -10.70
N TYR A 23 5.98 -3.01 -10.25
CA TYR A 23 7.14 -2.83 -11.13
C TYR A 23 8.00 -4.09 -11.26
N LYS A 24 7.67 -5.17 -10.53
CA LYS A 24 8.37 -6.46 -10.68
C LYS A 24 7.83 -7.23 -11.89
N PRO A 25 8.70 -7.90 -12.67
CA PRO A 25 8.29 -8.66 -13.86
C PRO A 25 7.51 -9.94 -13.50
N PRO A 26 6.72 -10.48 -14.46
CA PRO A 26 6.43 -9.90 -15.77
C PRO A 26 5.41 -8.75 -15.68
N ILE A 27 5.65 -7.65 -16.39
CA ILE A 27 4.72 -6.52 -16.45
C ILE A 27 3.96 -6.58 -17.79
N ASP A 28 2.68 -6.90 -17.73
CA ASP A 28 1.79 -6.84 -18.89
C ASP A 28 1.76 -5.41 -19.49
N PRO A 29 1.91 -5.24 -20.82
CA PRO A 29 1.75 -3.96 -21.49
C PRO A 29 0.47 -3.20 -21.14
N ILE A 30 -0.64 -3.90 -20.88
CA ILE A 30 -1.93 -3.33 -20.44
C ILE A 30 -1.77 -2.67 -19.06
N HIS A 31 -1.10 -3.33 -18.11
CA HIS A 31 -0.82 -2.74 -16.80
C HIS A 31 0.07 -1.51 -16.93
N ARG A 32 1.09 -1.53 -17.79
CA ARG A 32 1.94 -0.37 -18.06
C ARG A 32 1.14 0.83 -18.56
N GLN A 33 0.23 0.64 -19.52
CA GLN A 33 -0.63 1.72 -20.02
C GLN A 33 -1.55 2.28 -18.93
N TYR A 34 -2.08 1.40 -18.07
CA TYR A 34 -2.89 1.82 -16.92
C TYR A 34 -2.09 2.64 -15.91
N HIS A 35 -0.87 2.22 -15.58
CA HIS A 35 0.05 2.98 -14.71
C HIS A 35 0.36 4.37 -15.27
N LEU A 36 0.62 4.48 -16.59
CA LEU A 36 0.84 5.76 -17.25
C LEU A 36 -0.39 6.67 -17.19
N ARG A 37 -1.59 6.12 -17.40
CA ARG A 37 -2.85 6.86 -17.26
C ARG A 37 -3.04 7.39 -15.84
N ASN A 38 -2.73 6.59 -14.83
CA ASN A 38 -2.79 7.02 -13.44
C ASN A 38 -1.84 8.17 -13.15
N ARG A 39 -0.59 8.09 -13.60
CA ARG A 39 0.39 9.19 -13.45
C ARG A 39 -0.10 10.49 -14.09
N LYS A 40 -0.62 10.41 -15.33
CA LYS A 40 -1.19 11.57 -16.04
C LYS A 40 -2.35 12.24 -15.28
N ARG A 41 -3.03 11.50 -14.40
CA ARG A 41 -4.14 11.97 -13.56
C ARG A 41 -3.72 12.33 -12.13
N GLY A 42 -2.41 12.37 -11.83
CA GLY A 42 -1.91 12.62 -10.48
C GLY A 42 -2.19 11.49 -9.48
N ARG A 43 -2.58 10.30 -9.96
CA ARG A 43 -2.84 9.11 -9.14
C ARG A 43 -1.58 8.27 -8.99
N MET A 44 -1.51 7.50 -7.90
CA MET A 44 -0.45 6.50 -7.76
C MET A 44 -0.58 5.44 -8.86
N PRO A 45 0.54 4.95 -9.43
CA PRO A 45 0.48 4.07 -10.59
C PRO A 45 -0.32 2.78 -10.36
N GLY A 46 -0.23 2.18 -9.16
CA GLY A 46 -0.97 0.97 -8.79
C GLY A 46 -2.36 1.19 -8.20
N GLN A 47 -2.90 2.41 -8.28
CA GLN A 47 -4.27 2.68 -7.82
C GLN A 47 -5.29 2.22 -8.87
N VAL A 48 -6.00 1.14 -8.59
CA VAL A 48 -6.99 0.53 -9.48
C VAL A 48 -8.42 0.79 -9.01
N SER A 49 -9.33 1.06 -9.96
CA SER A 49 -10.76 1.12 -9.67
C SER A 49 -11.35 -0.26 -9.96
N ILE A 50 -11.85 -0.94 -8.94
CA ILE A 50 -12.36 -2.31 -9.04
C ILE A 50 -13.81 -2.40 -8.54
N ARG A 51 -14.54 -3.39 -9.05
CA ARG A 51 -15.83 -3.82 -8.51
C ARG A 51 -15.90 -5.34 -8.59
N ILE A 52 -16.60 -5.94 -7.65
CA ILE A 52 -16.81 -7.39 -7.63
C ILE A 52 -18.15 -7.67 -8.30
N ARG A 53 -18.19 -8.65 -9.21
CA ARG A 53 -19.41 -9.09 -9.88
C ARG A 53 -19.61 -10.58 -9.64
N TYR A 54 -20.83 -10.97 -9.30
CA TYR A 54 -21.22 -12.37 -9.19
C TYR A 54 -22.65 -12.56 -9.72
N ARG A 55 -22.79 -13.33 -10.80
CA ARG A 55 -24.07 -13.48 -11.53
C ARG A 55 -24.67 -12.11 -11.86
N LYS A 56 -25.86 -11.81 -11.34
CA LYS A 56 -26.58 -10.52 -11.53
C LYS A 56 -26.18 -9.43 -10.54
N TYR A 57 -25.32 -9.72 -9.56
CA TYR A 57 -24.93 -8.78 -8.52
C TYR A 57 -23.60 -8.09 -8.86
N ALA A 58 -23.51 -6.81 -8.50
CA ALA A 58 -22.29 -6.03 -8.59
C ALA A 58 -22.16 -5.11 -7.37
N THR A 59 -20.96 -5.01 -6.81
CA THR A 59 -20.65 -3.97 -5.82
C THR A 59 -20.59 -2.60 -6.51
N PRO A 60 -20.72 -1.50 -5.75
CA PRO A 60 -20.19 -0.21 -6.18
C PRO A 60 -18.72 -0.34 -6.58
N TRP A 61 -18.27 0.58 -7.44
CA TRP A 61 -16.84 0.74 -7.69
C TRP A 61 -16.14 1.23 -6.44
N PHE A 62 -14.96 0.68 -6.17
CA PHE A 62 -14.09 1.12 -5.09
C PHE A 62 -12.64 1.14 -5.54
N GLU A 63 -11.85 1.95 -4.85
CA GLU A 63 -10.44 2.13 -5.13
C GLU A 63 -9.62 1.12 -4.33
N TYR A 64 -8.68 0.47 -5.00
CA TYR A 64 -7.73 -0.45 -4.40
C TYR A 64 -6.32 -0.01 -4.76
N LEU A 65 -5.42 -0.03 -3.78
CA LEU A 65 -4.09 0.55 -3.93
C LEU A 65 -3.02 -0.53 -3.82
N LEU A 66 -2.33 -0.76 -4.93
CA LEU A 66 -1.11 -1.56 -5.00
C LEU A 66 0.10 -0.63 -5.01
N VAL A 67 1.06 -0.88 -4.13
CA VAL A 67 2.24 -0.02 -3.97
C VAL A 67 3.51 -0.84 -3.85
N SER A 68 4.55 -0.38 -4.52
CA SER A 68 5.93 -0.82 -4.29
C SER A 68 6.41 -0.43 -2.90
N LYS A 69 7.51 -1.03 -2.44
CA LYS A 69 8.09 -0.73 -1.12
C LYS A 69 8.44 0.76 -0.94
N PRO A 70 9.07 1.45 -1.92
CA PRO A 70 9.32 2.89 -1.80
C PRO A 70 8.04 3.74 -1.72
N GLU A 71 6.98 3.33 -2.41
CA GLU A 71 5.68 4.00 -2.36
C GLU A 71 4.99 3.78 -1.01
N MET A 72 5.05 2.58 -0.43
CA MET A 72 4.60 2.29 0.94
C MET A 72 5.30 3.21 1.94
N THR A 73 6.64 3.27 1.90
CA THR A 73 7.42 4.16 2.78
C THR A 73 7.02 5.62 2.61
N ARG A 74 6.72 6.06 1.37
CA ARG A 74 6.26 7.43 1.09
C ARG A 74 4.88 7.73 1.69
N ILE A 75 3.95 6.79 1.62
CA ILE A 75 2.59 6.92 2.20
C ILE A 75 2.65 7.09 3.72
N LEU A 76 3.59 6.42 4.37
CA LEU A 76 3.74 6.45 5.82
C LEU A 76 4.36 7.76 6.35
N ARG A 77 5.02 8.55 5.50
CA ARG A 77 5.67 9.81 5.91
C ARG A 77 4.67 10.76 6.56
N GLY A 78 5.03 11.29 7.72
CA GLY A 78 4.20 12.24 8.47
C GLY A 78 2.94 11.63 9.07
N THR A 79 2.82 10.30 9.09
CA THR A 79 1.68 9.61 9.73
C THR A 79 1.97 9.14 11.16
N GLY A 80 3.23 9.23 11.61
CA GLY A 80 3.72 8.65 12.86
C GLY A 80 4.05 7.16 12.76
N TRP A 81 3.96 6.57 11.57
CA TRP A 81 4.29 5.17 11.31
C TRP A 81 5.52 5.06 10.42
N LYS A 82 6.33 4.03 10.63
CA LYS A 82 7.48 3.70 9.80
C LYS A 82 7.51 2.21 9.47
N VAL A 83 8.09 1.87 8.33
CA VAL A 83 8.37 0.46 8.01
C VAL A 83 9.53 0.00 8.88
N ARG A 84 9.33 -1.09 9.62
CA ARG A 84 10.40 -1.80 10.33
C ARG A 84 11.16 -2.73 9.39
N ARG A 85 10.43 -3.54 8.63
CA ARG A 85 10.98 -4.46 7.62
C ARG A 85 9.93 -4.87 6.60
N PHE A 86 10.41 -5.33 5.45
CA PHE A 86 9.59 -6.01 4.46
C PHE A 86 9.90 -7.51 4.44
N LEU A 87 8.88 -8.33 4.28
CA LEU A 87 9.00 -9.76 4.01
C LEU A 87 8.60 -9.97 2.55
N GLU A 88 9.48 -10.56 1.75
CA GLU A 88 9.21 -10.82 0.33
C GLU A 88 8.62 -12.21 0.12
N SER A 89 7.73 -12.31 -0.86
CA SER A 89 7.36 -13.61 -1.42
C SER A 89 8.46 -14.10 -2.38
N ALA A 90 8.87 -15.36 -2.24
CA ALA A 90 9.77 -16.01 -3.19
C ALA A 90 9.08 -16.37 -4.52
N LYS A 91 7.74 -16.40 -4.53
CA LYS A 91 6.93 -16.93 -5.66
C LYS A 91 6.10 -15.87 -6.37
N SER A 92 6.04 -14.64 -5.85
CA SER A 92 5.19 -13.59 -6.39
C SER A 92 5.77 -12.21 -6.13
N PRO A 93 5.31 -11.17 -6.86
CA PRO A 93 5.68 -9.78 -6.59
C PRO A 93 5.06 -9.21 -5.29
N ALA A 94 4.34 -10.04 -4.52
CA ALA A 94 3.76 -9.64 -3.25
C ALA A 94 4.82 -9.51 -2.15
N TYR A 95 4.54 -8.65 -1.18
CA TYR A 95 5.34 -8.49 0.02
C TYR A 95 4.45 -8.09 1.20
N ILE A 96 4.97 -8.32 2.40
CA ILE A 96 4.36 -7.87 3.65
C ILE A 96 5.24 -6.75 4.24
N GLY A 97 4.66 -5.60 4.52
CA GLY A 97 5.25 -4.54 5.33
C GLY A 97 4.92 -4.74 6.80
N ILE A 98 5.95 -4.89 7.62
CA ILE A 98 5.82 -4.78 9.08
C ILE A 98 6.06 -3.33 9.45
N ILE A 99 5.01 -2.66 9.90
CA ILE A 99 4.99 -1.22 10.16
C ILE A 99 4.80 -1.02 11.67
N GLU A 100 5.61 -0.14 12.25
CA GLU A 100 5.58 0.19 13.67
C GLU A 100 5.47 1.70 13.85
N LYS A 101 5.16 2.14 15.07
CA LYS A 101 5.15 3.57 15.39
C LYS A 101 6.56 4.13 15.32
N GLU A 102 6.68 5.35 14.79
CA GLU A 102 7.86 6.16 15.01
C GLU A 102 7.93 6.45 16.51
N ASN A 103 8.95 5.92 17.18
CA ASN A 103 9.21 6.25 18.58
C ASN A 103 9.33 7.77 18.66
N ARG A 104 8.55 8.37 19.56
CA ARG A 104 8.92 9.69 20.06
C ARG A 104 10.17 9.42 20.87
N ASP A 105 11.34 9.75 20.34
CA ASP A 105 12.52 9.88 21.21
C ASP A 105 12.12 10.89 22.28
N THR A 106 11.83 10.40 23.48
CA THR A 106 12.08 11.14 24.71
C THR A 106 13.58 11.40 24.71
N ARG A 107 13.97 12.51 24.09
CA ARG A 107 15.21 13.19 24.47
C ARG A 107 15.02 13.58 25.93
N SER A 108 15.58 12.76 26.81
CA SER A 108 15.90 13.11 28.20
C SER A 108 16.94 14.21 28.25
#